data_AF-A0A2H4SS77-F1
#
_entry.id   AF-A0A2H4SS77-F1
#
_cell.length_a   1.000
_cell.length_b   1.000
_cell.length_c   1.000
_cell.angle_alpha   90.00
_cell.angle_beta   90.00
_cell.angle_gamma   90.00
#
_symmetry.space_group_name_H-M   'P 1'
#
loop_
_entity.id
_entity.type
_entity.pdbx_description
1 polymer ?
#
loop_
_entity_poly.entity_id
_entity_poly.type
_entity_poly.pdbx_seq_one_letter_code
_entity_poly.pdbx_strand_id
1 'polypeptide(L)'
;MDSQGGSAKAGHLCVLVHGLWGNPQHMRNIAKCLRDQYSRDELYLLLAKRNTGSFTYDGIERGGERVCAEIEEELRIIEAAGGTVTRLSIIGYSLGGLVSRYTVGLLHAKGLLDKMECMNFCTFASPHLGVRTPLRGWHNHVWNVVGARTLSMSGQQLFTTDSFRDTGRPLLQVMADPASIFMSGLRRFKRHTLYANITNDKSAVYYTTCIQKTDPYRDLDLVRPNFLPGRAEVLLDPHAPFLPRPKLAAASATSVWAARCLQSLRKLPLALAVAVFVPFGVAAYLVNSLIQNVRSSQRIRLHERGQLGVSTDEYRVPLLIKELRGEVESAYEALNSSQQQEYLKPDDDADEDAALDAEDRRLLTRERRLSQPTQPTLALAPCQFDMIRNLDSLGWRKYPVWIHNTGHAHGAIIARIDKRRYDEGFVVLGHYAQDEFLL
;
A
#
# COMPACT_ATOMS: atom_id res chain seq x y z
N MET A 1 -13.13 -20.72 -3.73
CA MET A 1 -11.65 -20.80 -3.72
C MET A 1 -11.26 -21.86 -2.73
N ASP A 2 -10.53 -22.87 -3.16
CA ASP A 2 -10.34 -24.13 -2.41
C ASP A 2 -9.57 -23.95 -1.08
N SER A 3 -8.87 -22.82 -0.90
CA SER A 3 -8.11 -22.51 0.31
C SER A 3 -8.92 -21.78 1.40
N GLN A 4 -10.10 -21.23 1.10
CA GLN A 4 -10.92 -20.44 2.04
C GLN A 4 -11.63 -21.32 3.10
N GLY A 5 -11.94 -20.71 4.25
CA GLY A 5 -12.65 -21.31 5.36
C GLY A 5 -11.72 -22.09 6.29
N GLY A 6 -12.32 -22.93 7.13
CA GLY A 6 -11.66 -23.81 8.10
C GLY A 6 -12.71 -24.73 8.72
N SER A 7 -12.31 -25.63 9.61
CA SER A 7 -13.25 -26.41 10.41
C SER A 7 -13.61 -25.67 11.69
N ALA A 8 -14.62 -26.14 12.41
CA ALA A 8 -14.99 -25.61 13.72
C ALA A 8 -13.87 -25.73 14.77
N LYS A 9 -12.84 -26.56 14.53
CA LYS A 9 -11.70 -26.72 15.45
C LYS A 9 -10.66 -25.60 15.32
N ALA A 10 -10.67 -24.84 14.22
CA ALA A 10 -9.70 -23.78 13.99
C ALA A 10 -9.91 -22.61 14.95
N GLY A 11 -9.06 -22.54 15.98
CA GLY A 11 -9.06 -21.46 16.97
C GLY A 11 -8.45 -20.15 16.46
N HIS A 12 -7.90 -20.11 15.24
CA HIS A 12 -7.25 -18.95 14.66
C HIS A 12 -7.94 -18.51 13.37
N LEU A 13 -8.49 -17.29 13.37
CA LEU A 13 -9.01 -16.62 12.18
C LEU A 13 -7.92 -15.74 11.56
N CYS A 14 -7.62 -15.97 10.28
CA CYS A 14 -6.77 -15.09 9.48
C CYS A 14 -7.59 -14.45 8.35
N VAL A 15 -7.62 -13.11 8.36
CA VAL A 15 -8.40 -12.29 7.43
C VAL A 15 -7.48 -11.74 6.35
N LEU A 16 -7.83 -11.98 5.08
CA LEU A 16 -7.08 -11.51 3.91
C LEU A 16 -7.84 -10.39 3.20
N VAL A 17 -7.22 -9.21 3.09
CA VAL A 17 -7.85 -8.00 2.55
C VAL A 17 -7.14 -7.53 1.28
N HIS A 18 -7.87 -7.51 0.16
CA HIS A 18 -7.33 -7.14 -1.15
C HIS A 18 -7.20 -5.61 -1.35
N GLY A 19 -6.43 -5.22 -2.37
CA GLY A 19 -6.18 -3.83 -2.74
C GLY A 19 -7.26 -3.17 -3.62
N LEU A 20 -6.95 -1.95 -4.07
CA LEU A 20 -7.80 -1.12 -4.94
C LEU A 20 -8.15 -1.88 -6.24
N TRP A 21 -9.41 -1.77 -6.69
CA TRP A 21 -9.98 -2.46 -7.87
C TRP A 21 -9.94 -3.99 -7.82
N GLY A 22 -9.47 -4.55 -6.72
CA GLY A 22 -9.27 -5.96 -6.53
C GLY A 22 -10.54 -6.72 -6.19
N ASN A 23 -10.33 -7.99 -5.89
CA ASN A 23 -11.34 -8.92 -5.41
C ASN A 23 -10.62 -10.01 -4.61
N PRO A 24 -11.35 -10.89 -3.89
CA PRO A 24 -10.77 -11.99 -3.12
C PRO A 24 -9.71 -12.82 -3.86
N GLN A 25 -9.82 -13.02 -5.18
CA GLN A 25 -8.89 -13.84 -5.96
C GLN A 25 -7.47 -13.29 -5.94
N HIS A 26 -7.28 -12.00 -5.70
CA HIS A 26 -5.94 -11.42 -5.56
C HIS A 26 -5.20 -11.99 -4.34
N MET A 27 -5.94 -12.43 -3.31
CA MET A 27 -5.36 -13.03 -2.10
C MET A 27 -5.18 -14.56 -2.20
N ARG A 28 -5.54 -15.18 -3.35
CA ARG A 28 -5.57 -16.64 -3.50
C ARG A 28 -4.22 -17.31 -3.18
N ASN A 29 -3.11 -16.70 -3.59
CA ASN A 29 -1.79 -17.31 -3.48
C ASN A 29 -1.24 -17.17 -2.06
N ILE A 30 -1.58 -16.08 -1.36
CA ILE A 30 -1.35 -15.97 0.09
C ILE A 30 -2.15 -17.07 0.82
N ALA A 31 -3.44 -17.20 0.50
CA ALA A 31 -4.30 -18.22 1.11
C ALA A 31 -3.79 -19.64 0.86
N LYS A 32 -3.31 -19.93 -0.37
CA LYS A 32 -2.71 -21.21 -0.72
C LYS A 32 -1.44 -21.47 0.08
N CYS A 33 -0.50 -20.52 0.12
CA CYS A 33 0.75 -20.70 0.88
C CYS A 33 0.49 -20.93 2.37
N LEU A 34 -0.48 -20.23 2.98
CA LEU A 34 -0.89 -20.48 4.36
C LEU A 34 -1.55 -21.86 4.53
N ARG A 35 -2.38 -22.28 3.58
CA ARG A 35 -3.05 -23.59 3.62
C ARG A 35 -2.07 -24.75 3.43
N ASP A 36 -0.99 -24.54 2.67
CA ASP A 36 0.09 -25.51 2.48
C ASP A 36 0.91 -25.71 3.77
N GLN A 37 0.91 -24.73 4.69
CA GLN A 37 1.57 -24.82 5.99
C GLN A 37 0.62 -25.23 7.13
N TYR A 38 -0.64 -24.81 7.08
CA TYR A 38 -1.60 -24.96 8.18
C TYR A 38 -2.92 -25.58 7.71
N SER A 39 -3.33 -26.66 8.38
CA SER A 39 -4.54 -27.41 8.07
C SER A 39 -5.81 -26.62 8.39
N ARG A 40 -6.96 -27.11 7.88
CA ARG A 40 -8.28 -26.50 8.15
C ARG A 40 -8.68 -26.56 9.63
N ASP A 41 -8.07 -27.45 10.40
CA ASP A 41 -8.30 -27.58 11.84
C ASP A 41 -7.43 -26.60 12.66
N GLU A 42 -6.38 -26.04 12.05
CA GLU A 42 -5.47 -25.08 12.69
C GLU A 42 -5.81 -23.63 12.34
N LEU A 43 -6.11 -23.36 11.06
CA LEU A 43 -6.26 -22.01 10.54
C LEU A 43 -7.54 -21.85 9.71
N TYR A 44 -8.39 -20.92 10.13
CA TYR A 44 -9.58 -20.48 9.42
C TYR A 44 -9.25 -19.25 8.56
N LEU A 45 -9.48 -19.34 7.24
CA LEU A 45 -9.14 -18.26 6.31
C LEU A 45 -10.40 -17.52 5.83
N LEU A 46 -10.50 -16.22 6.13
CA LEU A 46 -11.54 -15.33 5.62
C LEU A 46 -10.95 -14.41 4.55
N LEU A 47 -11.41 -14.53 3.30
CA LEU A 47 -11.02 -13.63 2.22
C LEU A 47 -12.11 -12.56 2.07
N ALA A 48 -11.78 -11.32 2.46
CA ALA A 48 -12.73 -10.22 2.47
C ALA A 48 -13.24 -9.91 1.06
N LYS A 49 -14.57 -9.89 0.88
CA LYS A 49 -15.23 -9.79 -0.44
C LYS A 49 -16.04 -8.52 -0.64
N ARG A 50 -16.49 -7.86 0.44
CA ARG A 50 -17.43 -6.72 0.36
C ARG A 50 -16.83 -5.45 -0.23
N ASN A 51 -15.50 -5.40 -0.38
CA ASN A 51 -14.80 -4.31 -1.06
C ASN A 51 -14.51 -4.55 -2.54
N THR A 52 -15.05 -5.60 -3.16
CA THR A 52 -14.71 -5.97 -4.54
C THR A 52 -14.92 -4.83 -5.55
N GLY A 53 -13.92 -4.59 -6.40
CA GLY A 53 -14.07 -3.73 -7.58
C GLY A 53 -14.32 -2.26 -7.24
N SER A 54 -15.45 -1.71 -7.70
CA SER A 54 -15.73 -0.27 -7.53
C SER A 54 -16.05 0.11 -6.09
N PHE A 55 -16.36 -0.84 -5.21
CA PHE A 55 -16.54 -0.58 -3.78
C PHE A 55 -15.25 -0.11 -3.11
N THR A 56 -14.08 -0.42 -3.69
CA THR A 56 -12.81 0.13 -3.21
C THR A 56 -12.68 1.63 -3.44
N TYR A 57 -13.56 2.28 -4.21
CA TYR A 57 -13.52 3.74 -4.39
C TYR A 57 -14.12 4.50 -3.19
N ASP A 58 -14.87 3.83 -2.32
CA ASP A 58 -15.63 4.40 -1.19
C ASP A 58 -14.77 4.85 -0.01
N GLY A 59 -13.45 4.69 -0.09
CA GLY A 59 -12.52 5.07 0.94
C GLY A 59 -12.12 3.92 1.86
N ILE A 60 -11.02 4.13 2.56
CA ILE A 60 -10.44 3.29 3.60
C ILE A 60 -11.44 3.12 4.76
N GLU A 61 -12.14 4.19 5.15
CA GLU A 61 -13.15 4.14 6.21
C GLU A 61 -14.29 3.16 5.90
N ARG A 62 -15.00 3.36 4.78
CA ARG A 62 -16.08 2.45 4.37
C ARG A 62 -15.56 1.04 4.10
N GLY A 63 -14.37 0.95 3.51
CA GLY A 63 -13.69 -0.32 3.33
C GLY A 63 -13.48 -1.05 4.64
N GLY A 64 -13.03 -0.34 5.67
CA GLY A 64 -12.73 -0.90 6.98
C GLY A 64 -13.98 -1.30 7.76
N GLU A 65 -15.06 -0.52 7.66
CA GLU A 65 -16.38 -0.83 8.21
C GLU A 65 -16.93 -2.14 7.62
N ARG A 66 -16.83 -2.31 6.29
CA ARG A 66 -17.28 -3.54 5.62
C ARG A 66 -16.49 -4.76 6.05
N VAL A 67 -15.17 -4.66 6.13
CA VAL A 67 -14.31 -5.77 6.59
C VAL A 67 -14.58 -6.09 8.07
N CYS A 68 -14.79 -5.07 8.91
CA CYS A 68 -15.17 -5.29 10.31
C CYS A 68 -16.47 -6.09 10.41
N ALA A 69 -17.49 -5.71 9.63
CA ALA A 69 -18.76 -6.41 9.59
C ALA A 69 -18.65 -7.84 8.99
N GLU A 70 -17.74 -8.08 8.03
CA GLU A 70 -17.44 -9.43 7.54
C GLU A 70 -16.81 -10.30 8.65
N ILE A 71 -15.89 -9.74 9.44
CA ILE A 71 -15.27 -10.45 10.56
C ILE A 71 -16.33 -10.80 11.61
N GLU A 72 -17.19 -9.85 11.99
CA GLU A 72 -18.28 -10.08 12.95
C GLU A 72 -19.31 -11.11 12.47
N GLU A 73 -19.61 -11.14 11.16
CA GLU A 73 -20.46 -12.17 10.56
C GLU A 73 -19.77 -13.54 10.59
N GLU A 74 -18.50 -13.62 10.18
CA GLU A 74 -17.78 -14.89 10.13
C GLU A 74 -17.57 -15.49 11.51
N LEU A 75 -17.25 -14.67 12.52
CA LEU A 75 -17.14 -15.12 13.91
C LEU A 75 -18.45 -15.76 14.41
N ARG A 76 -19.61 -15.17 14.08
CA ARG A 76 -20.93 -15.73 14.43
C ARG A 76 -21.21 -17.03 13.68
N ILE A 77 -20.80 -17.14 12.42
CA ILE A 77 -20.95 -18.37 11.63
C ILE A 77 -20.12 -19.50 12.26
N ILE A 78 -18.86 -19.21 12.64
CA ILE A 78 -17.98 -20.18 13.30
C ILE A 78 -18.56 -20.62 14.65
N GLU A 79 -19.04 -19.67 15.46
CA GLU A 79 -19.68 -19.95 16.75
C GLU A 79 -20.95 -20.81 16.60
N ALA A 80 -21.81 -20.49 15.62
CA ALA A 80 -23.01 -21.28 15.32
C ALA A 80 -22.68 -22.71 14.85
N ALA A 81 -21.51 -22.91 14.24
CA ALA A 81 -20.99 -24.23 13.88
C ALA A 81 -20.31 -24.97 15.06
N GLY A 82 -20.35 -24.40 16.27
CA GLY A 82 -19.74 -24.96 17.48
C GLY A 82 -18.24 -24.70 17.62
N GLY A 83 -17.67 -23.82 16.79
CA GLY A 83 -16.27 -23.41 16.88
C GLY A 83 -16.06 -22.22 17.82
N THR A 84 -14.81 -21.97 18.20
CA THR A 84 -14.44 -20.80 19.01
C THR A 84 -13.12 -20.24 18.52
N VAL A 85 -13.14 -19.00 18.06
CA VAL A 85 -11.94 -18.31 17.61
C VAL A 85 -11.32 -17.54 18.78
N THR A 86 -10.09 -17.88 19.13
CA THR A 86 -9.33 -17.23 20.21
C THR A 86 -8.13 -16.43 19.68
N ARG A 87 -7.75 -16.59 18.42
CA ARG A 87 -6.63 -15.89 17.77
C ARG A 87 -7.06 -15.16 16.51
N LEU A 88 -6.48 -13.99 16.27
CA LEU A 88 -6.76 -13.17 15.09
C LEU A 88 -5.47 -12.74 14.38
N SER A 89 -5.42 -12.94 13.06
CA SER A 89 -4.44 -12.34 12.17
C SER A 89 -5.11 -11.57 11.05
N ILE A 90 -4.51 -10.48 10.60
CA ILE A 90 -5.00 -9.67 9.47
C ILE A 90 -3.85 -9.42 8.50
N ILE A 91 -4.09 -9.71 7.23
CA ILE A 91 -3.11 -9.59 6.15
C ILE A 91 -3.71 -8.71 5.05
N GLY A 92 -3.06 -7.58 4.79
CA GLY A 92 -3.47 -6.64 3.74
C GLY A 92 -2.51 -6.61 2.56
N TYR A 93 -3.05 -6.46 1.36
CA TYR A 93 -2.26 -6.17 0.16
C TYR A 93 -2.63 -4.80 -0.40
N SER A 94 -1.63 -3.96 -0.71
CA SER A 94 -1.85 -2.62 -1.28
C SER A 94 -2.81 -1.79 -0.40
N LEU A 95 -3.84 -1.16 -0.97
CA LEU A 95 -4.91 -0.47 -0.22
C LEU A 95 -5.52 -1.32 0.91
N GLY A 96 -5.55 -2.65 0.75
CA GLY A 96 -6.08 -3.57 1.74
C GLY A 96 -5.36 -3.52 3.09
N GLY A 97 -4.07 -3.16 3.13
CA GLY A 97 -3.35 -2.91 4.38
C GLY A 97 -3.83 -1.66 5.12
N LEU A 98 -4.19 -0.61 4.39
CA LEU A 98 -4.74 0.62 4.97
C LEU A 98 -6.17 0.38 5.49
N VAL A 99 -6.99 -0.32 4.71
CA VAL A 99 -8.31 -0.81 5.14
C VAL A 99 -8.18 -1.65 6.41
N SER A 100 -7.21 -2.56 6.46
CA SER A 100 -6.94 -3.40 7.62
C SER A 100 -6.58 -2.59 8.88
N ARG A 101 -5.76 -1.54 8.76
CA ARG A 101 -5.46 -0.63 9.88
C ARG A 101 -6.73 0.04 10.42
N TYR A 102 -7.63 0.47 9.53
CA TYR A 102 -8.92 1.05 9.94
C TYR A 102 -9.80 0.01 10.65
N THR A 103 -9.95 -1.18 10.06
CA THR A 103 -10.69 -2.30 10.66
C THR A 103 -10.17 -2.66 12.05
N VAL A 104 -8.85 -2.72 12.25
CA VAL A 104 -8.25 -2.99 13.57
C VAL A 104 -8.71 -1.96 14.61
N GLY A 105 -8.75 -0.68 14.25
CA GLY A 105 -9.25 0.35 15.15
C GLY A 105 -10.73 0.16 15.52
N LEU A 106 -11.58 -0.22 14.55
CA LEU A 106 -12.99 -0.53 14.80
C LEU A 106 -13.16 -1.75 15.72
N LEU A 107 -12.42 -2.84 15.46
CA LEU A 107 -12.45 -4.05 16.28
C LEU A 107 -11.98 -3.75 17.71
N HIS A 108 -10.97 -2.89 17.87
CA HIS A 108 -10.50 -2.43 19.17
C HIS A 108 -11.58 -1.64 19.91
N ALA A 109 -12.19 -0.64 19.26
CA ALA A 109 -13.22 0.20 19.86
C ALA A 109 -14.49 -0.59 20.25
N LYS A 110 -14.80 -1.68 19.53
CA LYS A 110 -15.90 -2.60 19.83
C LYS A 110 -15.57 -3.62 20.93
N GLY A 111 -14.34 -3.64 21.45
CA GLY A 111 -13.88 -4.62 22.44
C GLY A 111 -13.77 -6.06 21.89
N LEU A 112 -13.80 -6.25 20.57
CA LEU A 112 -13.65 -7.59 19.98
C LEU A 112 -12.25 -8.12 20.19
N LEU A 113 -11.24 -7.25 20.04
CA LEU A 113 -9.87 -7.64 20.27
C LEU A 113 -9.64 -8.10 21.71
N ASP A 114 -10.42 -7.64 22.71
CA ASP A 114 -10.25 -8.04 24.13
C ASP A 114 -10.53 -9.53 24.37
N LYS A 115 -11.29 -10.15 23.47
CA LYS A 115 -11.68 -11.56 23.55
C LYS A 115 -10.69 -12.48 22.85
N MET A 116 -9.67 -11.93 22.19
CA MET A 116 -8.82 -12.67 21.26
C MET A 116 -7.35 -12.25 21.40
N GLU A 117 -6.46 -13.20 21.19
CA GLU A 117 -5.05 -12.93 21.06
C GLU A 117 -4.75 -12.46 19.62
N CYS A 118 -4.25 -11.23 19.48
CA CYS A 118 -3.90 -10.67 18.18
C CYS A 118 -2.49 -11.15 17.79
N MET A 119 -2.39 -11.96 16.74
CA MET A 119 -1.15 -12.67 16.38
C MET A 119 -0.35 -11.86 15.35
N ASN A 120 -0.85 -11.75 14.12
CA ASN A 120 -0.10 -11.15 13.01
C ASN A 120 -0.87 -9.99 12.37
N PHE A 121 -0.19 -8.86 12.18
CA PHE A 121 -0.60 -7.80 11.28
C PHE A 121 0.44 -7.70 10.15
N CYS A 122 0.10 -8.20 8.97
CA CYS A 122 1.03 -8.24 7.83
C CYS A 122 0.55 -7.38 6.67
N THR A 123 1.48 -6.73 5.98
CA THR A 123 1.18 -5.98 4.76
C THR A 123 2.14 -6.28 3.62
N PHE A 124 1.60 -6.37 2.39
CA PHE A 124 2.36 -6.51 1.16
C PHE A 124 2.13 -5.30 0.27
N ALA A 125 3.19 -4.54 -0.02
CA ALA A 125 3.15 -3.34 -0.86
C ALA A 125 2.04 -2.34 -0.47
N SER A 126 1.76 -2.19 0.83
CA SER A 126 0.74 -1.27 1.34
C SER A 126 1.31 0.13 1.57
N PRO A 127 0.78 1.18 0.92
CA PRO A 127 1.34 2.53 1.00
C PRO A 127 0.99 3.21 2.33
N HIS A 128 1.69 2.86 3.41
CA HIS A 128 1.42 3.33 4.78
C HIS A 128 1.49 4.85 4.95
N LEU A 129 2.28 5.52 4.10
CA LEU A 129 2.45 6.99 4.06
C LEU A 129 1.64 7.66 2.94
N GLY A 130 0.70 6.93 2.33
CA GLY A 130 0.00 7.35 1.12
C GLY A 130 0.83 7.16 -0.14
N VAL A 131 0.38 7.76 -1.24
CA VAL A 131 1.02 7.70 -2.57
C VAL A 131 1.48 9.07 -3.06
N ARG A 132 1.55 10.04 -2.16
CA ARG A 132 2.03 11.38 -2.48
C ARG A 132 3.51 11.31 -2.87
N THR A 133 3.81 11.81 -4.07
CA THR A 133 5.18 11.95 -4.55
C THR A 133 5.84 13.15 -3.88
N PRO A 134 7.08 13.02 -3.39
CA PRO A 134 7.86 14.13 -2.85
C PRO A 134 8.35 15.00 -4.01
N LEU A 135 7.50 15.87 -4.56
CA LEU A 135 7.93 16.93 -5.47
C LEU A 135 8.08 18.23 -4.66
N ARG A 136 8.65 19.30 -5.23
CA ARG A 136 8.71 20.64 -4.61
C ARG A 136 7.95 21.69 -5.46
N GLY A 137 7.87 22.94 -5.00
CA GLY A 137 7.26 24.05 -5.76
C GLY A 137 5.73 24.04 -5.95
N TRP A 138 5.22 25.06 -6.65
CA TRP A 138 3.76 25.31 -6.83
C TRP A 138 3.01 24.25 -7.66
N HIS A 139 3.72 23.56 -8.56
CA HIS A 139 3.16 22.51 -9.41
C HIS A 139 2.73 21.27 -8.62
N ASN A 140 3.29 21.06 -7.41
CA ASN A 140 2.73 20.14 -6.41
C ASN A 140 1.28 20.43 -6.07
N HIS A 141 0.92 21.70 -5.91
CA HIS A 141 -0.40 22.07 -5.41
C HIS A 141 -1.45 21.79 -6.48
N VAL A 142 -1.14 22.09 -7.75
CA VAL A 142 -2.02 21.74 -8.87
C VAL A 142 -2.15 20.22 -9.00
N TRP A 143 -1.06 19.45 -8.99
CA TRP A 143 -1.14 18.01 -9.22
C TRP A 143 -1.72 17.23 -8.03
N ASN A 144 -1.19 17.47 -6.82
CA ASN A 144 -1.64 16.74 -5.63
C ASN A 144 -3.02 17.20 -5.15
N VAL A 145 -3.47 18.43 -5.43
CA VAL A 145 -4.80 18.90 -4.98
C VAL A 145 -5.85 18.78 -6.08
N VAL A 146 -5.57 19.16 -7.33
CA VAL A 146 -6.54 19.06 -8.42
C VAL A 146 -6.62 17.63 -8.97
N GLY A 147 -5.48 16.97 -9.15
CA GLY A 147 -5.43 15.56 -9.52
C GLY A 147 -6.12 14.69 -8.48
N ALA A 148 -5.79 14.83 -7.20
CA ALA A 148 -6.39 14.01 -6.13
C ALA A 148 -7.88 14.26 -5.90
N ARG A 149 -8.39 15.49 -6.09
CA ARG A 149 -9.84 15.78 -5.98
C ARG A 149 -10.67 15.18 -7.12
N THR A 150 -10.05 14.83 -8.25
CA THR A 150 -10.72 14.04 -9.30
C THR A 150 -10.72 12.54 -8.99
N LEU A 151 -9.95 12.09 -8.00
CA LEU A 151 -9.95 10.72 -7.51
C LEU A 151 -11.07 10.56 -6.49
N SER A 152 -11.68 9.37 -6.44
CA SER A 152 -12.68 9.01 -5.44
C SER A 152 -12.20 9.21 -3.99
N MET A 153 -13.04 8.93 -3.00
CA MET A 153 -12.64 9.00 -1.58
C MET A 153 -11.33 8.27 -1.27
N SER A 154 -11.14 7.06 -1.79
CA SER A 154 -9.86 6.33 -1.62
C SER A 154 -8.66 7.06 -2.21
N GLY A 155 -8.82 7.75 -3.34
CA GLY A 155 -7.73 8.54 -3.91
C GLY A 155 -7.40 9.78 -3.08
N GLN A 156 -8.42 10.51 -2.62
CA GLN A 156 -8.20 11.65 -1.71
C GLN A 156 -7.46 11.23 -0.44
N GLN A 157 -7.83 10.08 0.14
CA GLN A 157 -7.17 9.52 1.31
C GLN A 157 -5.75 9.03 1.02
N LEU A 158 -5.52 8.36 -0.11
CA LEU A 158 -4.18 7.92 -0.52
C LEU A 158 -3.23 9.09 -0.79
N PHE A 159 -3.73 10.20 -1.34
CA PHE A 159 -2.95 11.42 -1.59
C PHE A 159 -2.92 12.38 -0.39
N THR A 160 -3.52 12.00 0.75
CA THR A 160 -3.56 12.82 1.98
C THR A 160 -4.18 14.21 1.77
N THR A 161 -5.19 14.31 0.91
CA THR A 161 -5.90 15.57 0.63
C THR A 161 -7.30 15.62 1.24
N ASP A 162 -7.69 14.56 1.94
CA ASP A 162 -8.93 14.51 2.71
C ASP A 162 -8.79 15.24 4.06
N SER A 163 -9.93 15.53 4.69
CA SER A 163 -10.01 15.97 6.08
C SER A 163 -10.94 15.01 6.81
N PHE A 164 -10.41 14.24 7.74
CA PHE A 164 -11.16 13.20 8.42
C PHE A 164 -11.95 13.79 9.59
N ARG A 165 -13.29 13.64 9.58
CA ARG A 165 -14.21 13.99 10.68
C ARG A 165 -13.93 15.35 11.34
N ASP A 166 -13.76 16.37 10.52
CA ASP A 166 -13.52 17.77 10.95
C ASP A 166 -12.26 17.97 11.81
N THR A 167 -11.35 16.98 11.85
CA THR A 167 -10.07 17.11 12.56
C THR A 167 -9.10 18.08 11.88
N GLY A 168 -9.39 18.48 10.64
CA GLY A 168 -8.46 19.23 9.79
C GLY A 168 -7.26 18.41 9.32
N ARG A 169 -7.22 17.10 9.62
CA ARG A 169 -6.10 16.20 9.32
C ARG A 169 -6.52 15.09 8.35
N PRO A 170 -5.64 14.65 7.43
CA PRO A 170 -5.91 13.49 6.58
C PRO A 170 -6.10 12.21 7.37
N LEU A 171 -6.96 11.30 6.89
CA LEU A 171 -7.26 10.03 7.57
C LEU A 171 -5.99 9.23 7.89
N LEU A 172 -5.03 9.15 6.96
CA LEU A 172 -3.80 8.38 7.18
C LEU A 172 -2.96 8.92 8.36
N GLN A 173 -2.94 10.24 8.54
CA GLN A 173 -2.27 10.88 9.66
C GLN A 173 -3.01 10.56 10.97
N VAL A 174 -4.34 10.62 10.98
CA VAL A 174 -5.17 10.28 12.15
C VAL A 174 -5.01 8.79 12.52
N MET A 175 -4.96 7.89 11.54
CA MET A 175 -4.71 6.46 11.76
C MET A 175 -3.29 6.15 12.25
N ALA A 176 -2.35 7.08 12.13
CA ALA A 176 -1.00 6.96 12.68
C ALA A 176 -0.84 7.74 13.98
N ASP A 177 -1.89 8.41 14.47
CA ASP A 177 -1.81 9.15 15.72
C ASP A 177 -1.67 8.17 16.90
N PRO A 178 -0.65 8.31 17.77
CA PRO A 178 -0.40 7.38 18.86
C PRO A 178 -1.58 7.22 19.83
N ALA A 179 -2.42 8.25 19.97
CA ALA A 179 -3.60 8.23 20.84
C ALA A 179 -4.85 7.66 20.15
N SER A 180 -4.79 7.38 18.84
CA SER A 180 -5.93 6.86 18.09
C SER A 180 -6.26 5.41 18.44
N ILE A 181 -7.53 5.05 18.28
CA ILE A 181 -8.00 3.65 18.38
C ILE A 181 -7.27 2.73 17.39
N PHE A 182 -6.82 3.27 16.25
CA PHE A 182 -6.13 2.53 15.20
C PHE A 182 -4.75 2.08 15.69
N MET A 183 -3.96 3.00 16.25
CA MET A 183 -2.66 2.67 16.84
C MET A 183 -2.81 1.81 18.10
N SER A 184 -3.79 2.08 18.95
CA SER A 184 -4.07 1.25 20.13
C SER A 184 -4.44 -0.19 19.75
N GLY A 185 -5.28 -0.38 18.73
CA GLY A 185 -5.59 -1.71 18.21
C GLY A 185 -4.38 -2.39 17.56
N LEU A 186 -3.58 -1.66 16.78
CA LEU A 186 -2.39 -2.22 16.14
C LEU A 186 -1.37 -2.71 17.17
N ARG A 187 -1.14 -1.97 18.26
CA ARG A 187 -0.21 -2.38 19.33
C ARG A 187 -0.54 -3.73 19.96
N ARG A 188 -1.76 -4.22 19.81
CA ARG A 188 -2.17 -5.51 20.38
C ARG A 188 -1.62 -6.71 19.61
N PHE A 189 -1.28 -6.53 18.34
CA PHE A 189 -0.72 -7.60 17.53
C PHE A 189 0.69 -7.91 17.97
N LYS A 190 0.99 -9.19 18.21
CA LYS A 190 2.33 -9.64 18.61
C LYS A 190 3.39 -9.38 17.54
N ARG A 191 3.00 -9.40 16.27
CA ARG A 191 3.91 -9.26 15.14
C ARG A 191 3.36 -8.34 14.08
N HIS A 192 4.15 -7.32 13.74
CA HIS A 192 3.93 -6.43 12.61
C HIS A 192 4.99 -6.72 11.55
N THR A 193 4.55 -7.18 10.38
CA THR A 193 5.45 -7.51 9.28
C THR A 193 5.03 -6.75 8.03
N LEU A 194 6.00 -6.16 7.31
CA LEU A 194 5.75 -5.53 6.02
C LEU A 194 6.74 -6.02 4.98
N TYR A 195 6.27 -6.11 3.74
CA TYR A 195 7.07 -6.42 2.57
C TYR A 195 6.95 -5.28 1.57
N ALA A 196 8.09 -4.72 1.17
CA ALA A 196 8.17 -3.51 0.35
C ALA A 196 9.06 -3.76 -0.86
N ASN A 197 8.51 -3.60 -2.08
CA ASN A 197 9.29 -3.69 -3.30
C ASN A 197 10.33 -2.55 -3.36
N ILE A 198 11.60 -2.89 -3.60
CA ILE A 198 12.67 -1.91 -3.75
C ILE A 198 12.76 -1.30 -5.15
N THR A 199 12.20 -2.00 -6.16
CA THR A 199 12.17 -1.56 -7.56
C THR A 199 10.86 -1.93 -8.24
N ASN A 200 10.54 -1.26 -9.34
CA ASN A 200 9.44 -1.64 -10.26
C ASN A 200 8.03 -1.68 -9.62
N ASP A 201 7.85 -1.07 -8.46
CA ASP A 201 6.54 -0.80 -7.88
C ASP A 201 6.19 0.67 -8.10
N LYS A 202 5.39 0.91 -9.14
CA LYS A 202 4.96 2.24 -9.56
C LYS A 202 3.65 2.65 -8.88
N SER A 203 2.95 1.73 -8.23
CA SER A 203 1.67 1.99 -7.58
C SER A 203 1.88 2.40 -6.12
N ALA A 204 2.80 1.72 -5.42
CA ALA A 204 3.14 1.95 -4.02
C ALA A 204 4.65 1.82 -3.83
N VAL A 205 5.34 2.95 -3.99
CA VAL A 205 6.81 3.03 -3.97
C VAL A 205 7.44 2.63 -2.62
N TYR A 206 8.72 2.28 -2.65
CA TYR A 206 9.46 1.73 -1.51
C TYR A 206 9.30 2.53 -0.22
N TYR A 207 9.55 3.84 -0.24
CA TYR A 207 9.57 4.64 1.00
C TYR A 207 8.19 4.71 1.68
N THR A 208 7.09 4.64 0.92
CA THR A 208 5.73 4.64 1.48
C THR A 208 5.35 3.28 2.05
N THR A 209 5.74 2.21 1.37
CA THR A 209 5.42 0.84 1.78
C THR A 209 6.32 0.31 2.89
N CYS A 210 7.56 0.78 2.94
CA CYS A 210 8.55 0.43 3.96
C CYS A 210 8.56 1.39 5.17
N ILE A 211 7.74 2.45 5.16
CA ILE A 211 7.69 3.47 6.22
C ILE A 211 9.11 4.06 6.41
N GLN A 212 9.62 4.72 5.37
CA GLN A 212 10.97 5.28 5.34
C GLN A 212 10.94 6.72 4.84
N LYS A 213 11.90 7.52 5.30
CA LYS A 213 12.11 8.90 4.82
C LYS A 213 13.19 9.01 3.73
N THR A 214 13.85 7.90 3.40
CA THR A 214 14.88 7.80 2.37
C THR A 214 14.56 6.65 1.42
N ASP A 215 15.08 6.74 0.20
CA ASP A 215 14.97 5.69 -0.81
C ASP A 215 16.37 5.38 -1.39
N PRO A 216 17.10 4.42 -0.82
CA PRO A 216 18.46 4.10 -1.23
C PRO A 216 18.50 3.27 -2.53
N TYR A 217 17.37 2.75 -3.01
CA TYR A 217 17.30 1.81 -4.13
C TYR A 217 17.00 2.48 -5.47
N ARG A 218 16.87 3.80 -5.48
CA ARG A 218 16.64 4.55 -6.72
C ARG A 218 17.79 4.41 -7.71
N ASP A 219 19.01 4.31 -7.21
CA ASP A 219 20.20 4.01 -7.99
C ASP A 219 20.87 2.75 -7.44
N LEU A 220 20.50 1.60 -8.01
CA LEU A 220 21.05 0.31 -7.63
C LEU A 220 22.56 0.19 -7.92
N ASP A 221 23.17 1.09 -8.69
CA ASP A 221 24.62 1.06 -8.91
C ASP A 221 25.38 1.53 -7.65
N LEU A 222 24.76 2.40 -6.84
CA LEU A 222 25.33 2.97 -5.61
C LEU A 222 25.20 2.05 -4.39
N VAL A 223 24.32 1.05 -4.44
CA VAL A 223 24.06 0.13 -3.34
C VAL A 223 24.46 -1.29 -3.72
N ARG A 224 24.98 -2.05 -2.75
CA ARG A 224 25.09 -3.50 -2.88
C ARG A 224 23.99 -4.14 -2.05
N PRO A 225 22.93 -4.70 -2.67
CA PRO A 225 21.91 -5.44 -1.95
C PRO A 225 22.53 -6.55 -1.11
N ASN A 226 22.06 -6.68 0.12
CA ASN A 226 22.42 -7.76 1.03
C ASN A 226 21.21 -8.67 1.20
N PHE A 227 21.28 -9.85 0.62
CA PHE A 227 20.15 -10.77 0.56
C PHE A 227 20.02 -11.62 1.81
N LEU A 228 18.79 -11.91 2.19
CA LEU A 228 18.47 -12.86 3.24
C LEU A 228 18.86 -14.28 2.76
N PRO A 229 19.72 -15.00 3.51
CA PRO A 229 20.18 -16.33 3.11
C PRO A 229 19.02 -17.31 2.85
N GLY A 230 19.13 -18.12 1.80
CA GLY A 230 18.12 -19.13 1.47
C GLY A 230 16.86 -18.60 0.76
N ARG A 231 16.80 -17.32 0.40
CA ARG A 231 15.62 -16.69 -0.23
C ARG A 231 15.84 -16.20 -1.67
N ALA A 232 16.61 -16.97 -2.45
CA ALA A 232 16.77 -16.83 -3.91
C ALA A 232 17.04 -15.39 -4.41
N GLU A 233 17.80 -14.59 -3.64
CA GLU A 233 18.06 -13.18 -3.94
C GLU A 233 16.80 -12.29 -4.05
N VAL A 234 15.65 -12.75 -3.56
CA VAL A 234 14.39 -11.98 -3.61
C VAL A 234 14.20 -11.10 -2.37
N LEU A 235 14.56 -11.60 -1.19
CA LEU A 235 14.42 -10.88 0.08
C LEU A 235 15.76 -10.30 0.51
N LEU A 236 15.75 -9.03 0.93
CA LEU A 236 16.91 -8.39 1.55
C LEU A 236 16.90 -8.59 3.07
N ASP A 237 18.08 -8.55 3.68
CA ASP A 237 18.23 -8.61 5.13
C ASP A 237 17.50 -7.42 5.80
N PRO A 238 16.60 -7.65 6.77
CA PRO A 238 15.79 -6.58 7.37
C PRO A 238 16.60 -5.60 8.23
N HIS A 239 17.77 -6.00 8.74
CA HIS A 239 18.62 -5.18 9.61
C HIS A 239 19.69 -4.42 8.84
N ALA A 240 20.28 -5.07 7.83
CA ALA A 240 21.32 -4.50 6.99
C ALA A 240 21.02 -4.79 5.51
N PRO A 241 20.00 -4.17 4.90
CA PRO A 241 19.51 -4.56 3.58
C PRO A 241 20.46 -4.24 2.43
N PHE A 242 21.42 -3.35 2.64
CA PHE A 242 22.45 -3.04 1.66
C PHE A 242 23.75 -2.65 2.34
N LEU A 243 24.84 -2.88 1.62
CA LEU A 243 26.18 -2.46 2.00
C LEU A 243 26.60 -1.26 1.14
N PRO A 244 27.33 -0.27 1.70
CA PRO A 244 27.88 0.82 0.91
C PRO A 244 28.85 0.28 -0.14
N ARG A 245 28.64 0.63 -1.42
CA ARG A 245 29.69 0.42 -2.43
C ARG A 245 30.69 1.58 -2.35
N PRO A 246 32.01 1.32 -2.31
CA PRO A 246 32.99 2.38 -2.51
C PRO A 246 32.78 2.99 -3.90
N LYS A 247 32.89 4.33 -4.00
CA LYS A 247 32.77 5.05 -5.27
C LYS A 247 33.75 4.46 -6.29
N LEU A 248 33.26 3.72 -7.28
CA LEU A 248 34.04 3.45 -8.49
C LEU A 248 34.22 4.79 -9.22
N ALA A 249 35.48 5.10 -9.55
CA ALA A 249 35.85 6.32 -10.24
C ALA A 249 34.95 6.54 -11.46
N ALA A 250 34.48 7.77 -11.62
CA ALA A 250 33.56 8.16 -12.67
C ALA A 250 34.10 7.73 -14.04
N ALA A 251 33.33 6.91 -14.76
CA ALA A 251 33.61 6.65 -16.16
C ALA A 251 33.54 7.98 -16.94
N SER A 252 34.51 8.19 -17.84
CA SER A 252 34.73 9.43 -18.56
C SER A 252 33.47 9.98 -19.24
N ALA A 253 33.23 11.28 -19.08
CA ALA A 253 32.03 12.00 -19.53
C ALA A 253 31.75 11.98 -21.05
N THR A 254 32.67 11.46 -21.87
CA THR A 254 32.60 11.52 -23.34
C THR A 254 31.80 10.37 -23.98
N SER A 255 31.54 9.25 -23.29
CA SER A 255 30.76 8.12 -23.81
C SER A 255 29.26 8.16 -23.46
N VAL A 256 28.87 8.97 -22.48
CA VAL A 256 27.49 9.02 -21.94
C VAL A 256 26.54 9.84 -22.82
N TRP A 257 27.03 10.90 -23.49
CA TRP A 257 26.19 11.77 -24.31
C TRP A 257 25.75 11.10 -25.63
N ALA A 258 26.67 10.40 -26.30
CA ALA A 258 26.37 9.63 -27.51
C ALA A 258 25.40 8.46 -27.23
N ALA A 259 25.58 7.76 -26.11
CA ALA A 259 24.67 6.70 -25.67
C ALA A 259 23.27 7.25 -25.33
N ARG A 260 23.18 8.40 -24.65
CA ARG A 260 21.90 9.06 -24.33
C ARG A 260 21.16 9.58 -25.58
N CYS A 261 21.85 10.14 -26.57
CA CYS A 261 21.23 10.57 -27.82
C CYS A 261 20.65 9.37 -28.62
N LEU A 262 21.41 8.26 -28.71
CA LEU A 262 20.96 7.06 -29.41
C LEU A 262 19.77 6.38 -28.70
N GLN A 263 19.76 6.40 -27.36
CA GLN A 263 18.69 5.83 -26.54
C GLN A 263 17.42 6.72 -26.55
N SER A 264 17.56 8.04 -26.61
CA SER A 264 16.44 8.98 -26.79
C SER A 264 15.79 8.84 -28.18
N LEU A 265 16.58 8.61 -29.24
CA LEU A 265 16.06 8.32 -30.59
C LEU A 265 15.28 6.99 -30.65
N ARG A 266 15.69 5.97 -29.90
CA ARG A 266 14.93 4.69 -29.78
C ARG A 266 13.62 4.84 -29.01
N LYS A 267 13.46 5.87 -28.18
CA LYS A 267 12.23 6.13 -27.41
C LYS A 267 11.23 7.04 -28.12
N LEU A 268 11.58 7.64 -29.27
CA LEU A 268 10.70 8.53 -30.03
C LEU A 268 9.36 7.91 -30.46
N PRO A 269 9.31 6.66 -30.98
CA PRO A 269 8.05 6.03 -31.37
C PRO A 269 7.13 5.80 -30.16
N LEU A 270 7.71 5.41 -29.03
CA LEU A 270 7.00 5.25 -27.77
C LEU A 270 6.52 6.61 -27.22
N ALA A 271 7.34 7.65 -27.30
CA ALA A 271 6.98 9.00 -26.86
C ALA A 271 5.83 9.59 -27.71
N LEU A 272 5.83 9.36 -29.02
CA LEU A 272 4.73 9.74 -29.92
C LEU A 272 3.47 8.93 -29.64
N ALA A 273 3.59 7.62 -29.43
CA ALA A 273 2.44 6.79 -29.03
C ALA A 273 1.85 7.27 -27.69
N VAL A 274 2.69 7.58 -26.70
CA VAL A 274 2.25 8.16 -25.43
C VAL A 274 1.56 9.51 -25.67
N ALA A 275 2.14 10.41 -26.45
CA ALA A 275 1.56 11.73 -26.74
C ALA A 275 0.19 11.65 -27.44
N VAL A 276 -0.03 10.64 -28.29
CA VAL A 276 -1.31 10.45 -28.99
C VAL A 276 -2.33 9.72 -28.14
N PHE A 277 -1.98 8.59 -27.50
CA PHE A 277 -2.95 7.73 -26.82
C PHE A 277 -3.22 8.15 -25.36
N VAL A 278 -2.25 8.74 -24.66
CA VAL A 278 -2.43 9.14 -23.26
C VAL A 278 -3.52 10.20 -23.10
N PRO A 279 -3.64 11.25 -23.94
CA PRO A 279 -4.74 12.20 -23.81
C PRO A 279 -6.14 11.55 -23.87
N PHE A 280 -6.34 10.58 -24.77
CA PHE A 280 -7.62 9.85 -24.85
C PHE A 280 -7.83 8.91 -23.66
N GLY A 281 -6.78 8.19 -23.23
CA GLY A 281 -6.83 7.36 -22.03
C GLY A 281 -7.10 8.17 -20.76
N VAL A 282 -6.51 9.37 -20.66
CA VAL A 282 -6.75 10.33 -19.57
C VAL A 282 -8.17 10.86 -19.63
N ALA A 283 -8.70 11.22 -20.82
CA ALA A 283 -10.08 11.66 -20.94
C ALA A 283 -11.07 10.56 -20.53
N ALA A 284 -10.89 9.32 -21.00
CA ALA A 284 -11.70 8.18 -20.60
C ALA A 284 -11.60 7.89 -19.10
N TYR A 285 -10.38 7.99 -18.54
CA TYR A 285 -10.14 7.88 -17.10
C TYR A 285 -10.88 8.96 -16.31
N LEU A 286 -10.81 10.22 -16.72
CA LEU A 286 -11.48 11.34 -16.06
C LEU A 286 -13.01 11.18 -16.09
N VAL A 287 -13.57 10.73 -17.21
CA VAL A 287 -15.01 10.41 -17.33
C VAL A 287 -15.39 9.28 -16.38
N ASN A 288 -14.63 8.17 -16.39
CA ASN A 288 -14.88 7.06 -15.46
C ASN A 288 -14.70 7.53 -14.01
N SER A 289 -13.68 8.33 -13.70
CA SER A 289 -13.41 8.85 -12.36
C SER A 289 -14.57 9.72 -11.88
N LEU A 290 -15.13 10.58 -12.74
CA LEU A 290 -16.34 11.36 -12.42
C LEU A 290 -17.53 10.45 -12.10
N ILE A 291 -17.79 9.45 -12.95
CA ILE A 291 -18.88 8.49 -12.73
C ILE A 291 -18.69 7.73 -11.41
N GLN A 292 -17.48 7.23 -11.14
CA GLN A 292 -17.17 6.52 -9.91
C GLN A 292 -17.26 7.43 -8.69
N ASN A 293 -16.85 8.69 -8.80
CA ASN A 293 -16.94 9.66 -7.72
C ASN A 293 -18.41 9.96 -7.37
N VAL A 294 -19.28 10.13 -8.37
CA VAL A 294 -20.73 10.31 -8.15
C VAL A 294 -21.35 9.07 -7.50
N ARG A 295 -21.08 7.87 -8.05
CA ARG A 295 -21.61 6.61 -7.51
C ARG A 295 -21.11 6.34 -6.09
N SER A 296 -19.84 6.59 -5.83
CA SER A 296 -19.23 6.45 -4.50
C SER A 296 -19.84 7.44 -3.51
N SER A 297 -19.97 8.72 -3.89
CA SER A 297 -20.60 9.74 -3.06
C SER A 297 -22.07 9.40 -2.73
N GLN A 298 -22.82 8.84 -3.69
CA GLN A 298 -24.18 8.37 -3.45
C GLN A 298 -24.20 7.21 -2.43
N ARG A 299 -23.35 6.20 -2.59
CA ARG A 299 -23.24 5.09 -1.64
C ARG A 299 -22.88 5.56 -0.23
N ILE A 300 -21.91 6.48 -0.12
CA ILE A 300 -21.48 7.05 1.16
C ILE A 300 -22.63 7.80 1.83
N ARG A 301 -23.34 8.67 1.10
CA ARG A 301 -24.50 9.41 1.63
C ARG A 301 -25.64 8.50 2.08
N LEU A 302 -25.91 7.42 1.35
CA LEU A 302 -26.93 6.44 1.73
C LEU A 302 -26.53 5.68 3.00
N HIS A 303 -25.25 5.35 3.14
CA HIS A 303 -24.72 4.67 4.32
C HIS A 303 -24.79 5.56 5.57
N GLU A 304 -24.44 6.85 5.45
CA GLU A 304 -24.55 7.84 6.53
C GLU A 304 -25.97 8.05 7.02
N ARG A 305 -26.96 7.87 6.14
CA ARG A 305 -28.38 7.93 6.48
C ARG A 305 -28.93 6.63 7.08
N GLY A 306 -28.11 5.59 7.22
CA GLY A 306 -28.51 4.28 7.75
C GLY A 306 -29.43 3.48 6.81
N GLN A 307 -29.49 3.84 5.52
CA GLN A 307 -30.47 3.29 4.56
C GLN A 307 -29.95 2.10 3.73
N LEU A 308 -28.73 1.62 3.99
CA LEU A 308 -28.14 0.47 3.29
C LEU A 308 -28.26 -0.82 4.13
N GLY A 309 -29.36 -1.55 3.89
CA GLY A 309 -29.40 -3.00 4.13
C GLY A 309 -28.70 -3.71 2.99
N VAL A 310 -27.64 -4.46 3.27
CA VAL A 310 -26.74 -5.04 2.26
C VAL A 310 -27.50 -6.03 1.36
N SER A 311 -27.78 -5.65 0.11
CA SER A 311 -28.29 -6.55 -0.93
C SER A 311 -27.14 -7.14 -1.75
N THR A 312 -27.26 -8.42 -2.10
CA THR A 312 -26.23 -9.18 -2.82
C THR A 312 -26.22 -8.94 -4.34
N ASP A 313 -27.22 -8.25 -4.90
CA ASP A 313 -27.32 -7.98 -6.34
C ASP A 313 -26.38 -6.87 -6.83
N GLU A 314 -25.86 -6.04 -5.94
CA GLU A 314 -24.92 -4.94 -6.25
C GLU A 314 -23.48 -5.41 -6.61
N TYR A 315 -23.17 -6.70 -6.45
CA TYR A 315 -21.82 -7.26 -6.69
C TYR A 315 -21.55 -7.65 -8.16
N ARG A 316 -22.52 -7.51 -9.07
CA ARG A 316 -22.34 -7.80 -10.49
C ARG A 316 -21.68 -6.62 -11.22
N VAL A 317 -20.38 -6.73 -11.48
CA VAL A 317 -19.64 -5.74 -12.30
C VAL A 317 -19.87 -6.03 -13.79
N PRO A 318 -20.35 -5.08 -14.60
CA PRO A 318 -20.40 -5.21 -16.06
C PRO A 318 -19.03 -5.56 -16.67
N LEU A 319 -18.98 -6.50 -17.62
CA LEU A 319 -17.74 -6.99 -18.24
C LEU A 319 -16.89 -5.87 -18.86
N LEU A 320 -17.52 -4.84 -19.44
CA LEU A 320 -16.86 -3.66 -20.03
C LEU A 320 -15.99 -2.87 -19.03
N ILE A 321 -16.34 -2.89 -17.74
CA ILE A 321 -15.61 -2.16 -16.68
C ILE A 321 -14.31 -2.90 -16.29
N LYS A 322 -14.22 -4.21 -16.53
CA LYS A 322 -13.04 -5.01 -16.15
C LYS A 322 -11.84 -4.72 -17.04
N GLU A 323 -12.06 -4.50 -18.34
CA GLU A 323 -11.02 -4.13 -19.31
C GLU A 323 -10.50 -2.70 -19.05
N LEU A 324 -11.41 -1.74 -18.84
CA LEU A 324 -11.05 -0.36 -18.49
C LEU A 324 -10.20 -0.26 -17.21
N ARG A 325 -10.38 -1.14 -16.22
CA ARG A 325 -9.58 -1.11 -14.98
C ARG A 325 -8.11 -1.41 -15.21
N GLY A 326 -7.78 -2.37 -16.09
CA GLY A 326 -6.39 -2.71 -16.41
C GLY A 326 -5.67 -1.56 -17.12
N GLU A 327 -6.38 -0.89 -18.03
CA GLU A 327 -5.89 0.31 -18.71
C GLU A 327 -5.71 1.49 -17.74
N VAL A 328 -6.64 1.65 -16.80
CA VAL A 328 -6.56 2.67 -15.74
C VAL A 328 -5.42 2.41 -14.75
N GLU A 329 -5.19 1.16 -14.34
CA GLU A 329 -4.03 0.76 -13.53
C GLU A 329 -2.73 1.07 -14.28
N SER A 330 -2.68 0.78 -15.58
CA SER A 330 -1.52 1.08 -16.44
C SER A 330 -1.30 2.58 -16.60
N ALA A 331 -2.35 3.38 -16.80
CA ALA A 331 -2.26 4.83 -16.90
C ALA A 331 -1.82 5.46 -15.57
N TYR A 332 -2.33 4.96 -14.45
CA TYR A 332 -1.92 5.39 -13.11
C TYR A 332 -0.44 5.05 -12.83
N GLU A 333 0.00 3.82 -13.14
CA GLU A 333 1.40 3.42 -13.04
C GLU A 333 2.31 4.26 -13.96
N ALA A 334 1.87 4.56 -15.19
CA ALA A 334 2.61 5.39 -16.13
C ALA A 334 2.79 6.81 -15.60
N LEU A 335 1.72 7.42 -15.06
CA LEU A 335 1.73 8.74 -14.44
C LEU A 335 2.62 8.80 -13.20
N ASN A 336 2.57 7.79 -12.32
CA ASN A 336 3.46 7.75 -11.15
C ASN A 336 4.92 7.59 -11.58
N SER A 337 5.20 6.81 -12.63
CA SER A 337 6.57 6.58 -13.10
C SER A 337 7.23 7.76 -13.82
N SER A 338 6.44 8.75 -14.24
CA SER A 338 6.99 9.97 -14.89
C SER A 338 7.49 11.01 -13.89
N GLN A 339 7.20 10.84 -12.60
CA GLN A 339 7.56 11.79 -11.56
C GLN A 339 8.92 11.45 -10.93
N GLN A 340 9.81 12.44 -10.83
CA GLN A 340 11.09 12.29 -10.16
C GLN A 340 10.95 12.67 -8.69
N GLN A 341 11.31 11.79 -7.74
CA GLN A 341 11.33 12.16 -6.32
C GLN A 341 12.37 13.27 -6.09
N GLU A 342 12.01 14.26 -5.29
CA GLU A 342 12.87 15.36 -4.84
C GLU A 342 13.27 15.17 -3.38
N TYR A 343 14.37 15.83 -3.00
CA TYR A 343 15.01 15.69 -1.70
C TYR A 343 15.08 17.03 -0.99
N LEU A 344 15.06 17.00 0.35
CA LEU A 344 15.28 18.16 1.19
C LEU A 344 16.74 18.62 1.03
N LYS A 345 16.96 19.89 0.64
CA LYS A 345 18.31 20.46 0.54
C LYS A 345 18.61 21.36 1.75
N PRO A 346 19.90 21.56 2.09
CA PRO A 346 20.30 22.42 3.20
C PRO A 346 19.93 23.91 3.01
N ASP A 347 19.96 24.40 1.77
CA ASP A 347 19.88 25.84 1.43
C ASP A 347 18.55 26.23 0.76
N ASP A 348 17.44 25.57 1.10
CA ASP A 348 16.15 25.83 0.46
C ASP A 348 15.45 27.11 0.96
N ASP A 349 14.86 27.85 0.01
CA ASP A 349 14.25 29.17 0.20
C ASP A 349 13.13 29.16 1.26
N ALA A 350 13.20 30.13 2.18
CA ALA A 350 12.22 30.34 3.25
C ALA A 350 10.77 30.59 2.75
N ASP A 351 10.60 30.84 1.44
CA ASP A 351 9.33 31.14 0.79
C ASP A 351 8.46 29.89 0.53
N GLU A 352 9.04 28.70 0.29
CA GLU A 352 8.25 27.47 0.07
C GLU A 352 7.53 27.01 1.36
N ASP A 353 8.12 27.28 2.52
CA ASP A 353 7.61 26.87 3.82
C ASP A 353 6.73 27.94 4.50
N ALA A 354 6.59 29.14 3.90
CA ALA A 354 5.90 30.28 4.50
C ALA A 354 4.39 30.01 4.75
N ALA A 355 3.78 29.11 3.98
CA ALA A 355 2.39 28.70 4.13
C ALA A 355 2.18 27.63 5.22
N LEU A 356 3.25 27.08 5.81
CA LEU A 356 3.19 26.08 6.87
C LEU A 356 3.16 26.73 8.25
N ASP A 357 2.56 26.03 9.22
CA ASP A 357 2.57 26.49 10.60
C ASP A 357 3.99 26.45 11.22
N ALA A 358 4.12 26.96 12.44
CA ALA A 358 5.43 27.05 13.10
C ALA A 358 6.01 25.68 13.50
N GLU A 359 5.16 24.68 13.72
CA GLU A 359 5.59 23.34 14.15
C GLU A 359 6.11 22.55 12.94
N ASP A 360 5.37 22.54 11.85
CA ASP A 360 5.74 21.92 10.57
C ASP A 360 7.06 22.51 10.04
N ARG A 361 7.24 23.83 10.13
CA ARG A 361 8.51 24.48 9.75
C ARG A 361 9.70 23.99 10.59
N ARG A 362 9.51 23.83 11.89
CA ARG A 362 10.56 23.30 12.80
C ARG A 362 10.87 21.85 12.47
N LEU A 363 9.85 21.05 12.16
CA LEU A 363 10.01 19.65 11.76
C LEU A 363 10.84 19.54 10.48
N LEU A 364 10.47 20.26 9.41
CA LEU A 364 11.22 20.24 8.14
C LEU A 364 12.65 20.73 8.32
N THR A 365 12.86 21.80 9.11
CA THR A 365 14.20 22.30 9.43
C THR A 365 15.05 21.23 10.13
N ARG A 366 14.46 20.47 11.06
CA ARG A 366 15.13 19.36 11.73
C ARG A 366 15.48 18.24 10.75
N GLU A 367 14.55 17.84 9.89
CA GLU A 367 14.76 16.76 8.92
C GLU A 367 15.80 17.13 7.85
N ARG A 368 15.88 18.40 7.45
CA ARG A 368 16.98 18.93 6.61
C ARG A 368 18.33 18.73 7.26
N ARG A 369 18.46 19.08 8.55
CA ARG A 369 19.72 18.93 9.32
C ARG A 369 20.13 17.47 9.51
N LEU A 370 19.17 16.56 9.60
CA LEU A 370 19.41 15.12 9.75
C LEU A 370 19.65 14.40 8.41
N SER A 371 19.43 15.07 7.29
CA SER A 371 19.64 14.52 5.94
C SER A 371 21.11 14.21 5.71
N GLN A 372 21.41 13.01 5.22
CA GLN A 372 22.77 12.57 4.94
C GLN A 372 23.02 12.54 3.43
N PRO A 373 24.19 12.97 2.92
CA PRO A 373 24.48 12.93 1.48
C PRO A 373 24.40 11.53 0.86
N THR A 374 24.73 10.50 1.63
CA THR A 374 24.67 9.09 1.20
C THR A 374 23.26 8.52 1.19
N GLN A 375 22.34 9.11 1.94
CA GLN A 375 20.93 8.72 2.04
C GLN A 375 20.10 9.99 2.24
N PRO A 376 19.90 10.78 1.17
CA PRO A 376 19.22 12.05 1.29
C PRO A 376 17.76 11.86 1.71
N THR A 377 17.32 12.69 2.65
CA THR A 377 15.92 12.71 3.09
C THR A 377 15.03 13.21 1.96
N LEU A 378 13.97 12.46 1.66
CA LEU A 378 12.97 12.82 0.66
C LEU A 378 12.19 14.08 1.08
N ALA A 379 11.74 14.87 0.11
CA ALA A 379 10.89 16.04 0.32
C ALA A 379 9.43 15.63 0.66
N LEU A 380 9.26 14.88 1.74
CA LEU A 380 7.96 14.43 2.23
C LEU A 380 7.17 15.57 2.89
N ALA A 381 5.84 15.44 2.91
CA ALA A 381 4.99 16.35 3.67
C ALA A 381 5.18 16.19 5.19
N PRO A 382 4.97 17.24 6.00
CA PRO A 382 5.08 17.14 7.47
C PRO A 382 4.28 15.98 8.07
N CYS A 383 3.04 15.78 7.62
CA CYS A 383 2.20 14.66 8.05
C CYS A 383 2.82 13.28 7.76
N GLN A 384 3.63 13.13 6.71
CA GLN A 384 4.32 11.88 6.40
C GLN A 384 5.47 11.60 7.37
N PHE A 385 6.20 12.63 7.80
CA PHE A 385 7.23 12.47 8.84
C PHE A 385 6.62 12.06 10.19
N ASP A 386 5.48 12.64 10.57
CA ASP A 386 4.74 12.21 11.76
C ASP A 386 4.27 10.76 11.64
N MET A 387 3.69 10.39 10.49
CA MET A 387 3.29 9.00 10.23
C MET A 387 4.46 8.03 10.37
N ILE A 388 5.64 8.36 9.83
CA ILE A 388 6.86 7.52 9.95
C ILE A 388 7.19 7.31 11.43
N ARG A 389 7.37 8.39 12.18
CA ARG A 389 7.78 8.34 13.60
C ARG A 389 6.80 7.49 14.42
N ASN A 390 5.51 7.70 14.22
CA ASN A 390 4.50 7.03 15.03
C ASN A 390 4.32 5.57 14.63
N LEU A 391 4.34 5.25 13.33
CA LEU A 391 4.22 3.86 12.87
C LEU A 391 5.45 3.02 13.24
N ASP A 392 6.64 3.60 13.23
CA ASP A 392 7.87 2.92 13.65
C ASP A 392 7.84 2.51 15.12
N SER A 393 7.06 3.20 15.97
CA SER A 393 6.87 2.82 17.37
C SER A 393 6.21 1.45 17.56
N LEU A 394 5.61 0.87 16.51
CA LEU A 394 5.02 -0.47 16.54
C LEU A 394 6.05 -1.60 16.39
N GLY A 395 7.32 -1.30 16.08
CA GLY A 395 8.37 -2.32 15.99
C GLY A 395 8.25 -3.24 14.77
N TRP A 396 8.00 -2.67 13.59
CA TRP A 396 7.83 -3.43 12.34
C TRP A 396 9.06 -4.25 11.97
N ARG A 397 8.81 -5.49 11.53
CA ARG A 397 9.74 -6.30 10.74
C ARG A 397 9.59 -5.92 9.28
N LYS A 398 10.57 -5.19 8.76
CA LYS A 398 10.53 -4.59 7.43
C LYS A 398 11.39 -5.40 6.47
N TYR A 399 10.78 -6.03 5.48
CA TYR A 399 11.48 -6.83 4.48
C TYR A 399 11.45 -6.13 3.11
N PRO A 400 12.59 -5.56 2.67
CA PRO A 400 12.72 -5.08 1.30
C PRO A 400 12.77 -6.27 0.34
N VAL A 401 12.06 -6.17 -0.78
CA VAL A 401 11.89 -7.24 -1.78
C VAL A 401 12.38 -6.76 -3.13
N TRP A 402 13.25 -7.54 -3.77
CA TRP A 402 13.66 -7.33 -5.15
C TRP A 402 13.02 -8.38 -6.07
N ILE A 403 12.02 -7.96 -6.84
CA ILE A 403 11.44 -8.75 -7.93
C ILE A 403 12.17 -8.41 -9.23
N HIS A 404 12.82 -9.38 -9.84
CA HIS A 404 13.65 -9.20 -11.04
C HIS A 404 12.87 -9.46 -12.32
N ASN A 405 11.98 -10.44 -12.30
CA ASN A 405 11.45 -11.04 -13.53
C ASN A 405 10.33 -10.23 -14.20
N THR A 406 9.89 -9.12 -13.59
CA THR A 406 8.79 -8.31 -14.11
C THR A 406 8.91 -6.84 -13.74
N GLY A 407 8.46 -5.97 -14.66
CA GLY A 407 8.33 -4.53 -14.43
C GLY A 407 7.10 -4.12 -13.61
N HIS A 408 6.25 -5.07 -13.20
CA HIS A 408 5.07 -4.85 -12.36
C HIS A 408 5.24 -5.54 -11.00
N ALA A 409 6.19 -5.05 -10.19
CA ALA A 409 6.52 -5.67 -8.90
C ALA A 409 5.36 -5.60 -7.90
N HIS A 410 4.48 -4.60 -8.02
CA HIS A 410 3.33 -4.40 -7.14
C HIS A 410 2.47 -5.65 -7.00
N GLY A 411 2.00 -6.22 -8.12
CA GLY A 411 1.26 -7.48 -8.10
C GLY A 411 2.15 -8.72 -7.96
N ALA A 412 3.42 -8.63 -8.31
CA ALA A 412 4.33 -9.77 -8.30
C ALA A 412 4.73 -10.21 -6.89
N ILE A 413 4.82 -9.28 -5.94
CA ILE A 413 5.16 -9.57 -4.54
C ILE A 413 4.23 -10.58 -3.86
N ILE A 414 2.98 -10.68 -4.33
CA ILE A 414 1.98 -11.68 -3.87
C ILE A 414 1.66 -12.74 -4.93
N ALA A 415 2.49 -12.84 -5.96
CA ALA A 415 2.26 -13.68 -7.13
C ALA A 415 0.85 -13.53 -7.72
N ARG A 416 0.30 -12.30 -7.80
CA ARG A 416 -1.12 -12.03 -8.12
C ARG A 416 -1.63 -12.75 -9.37
N ILE A 417 -0.77 -12.93 -10.38
CA ILE A 417 -1.08 -13.50 -11.68
C ILE A 417 -0.34 -14.84 -11.84
N ASP A 418 -1.03 -15.87 -12.35
CA ASP A 418 -0.45 -17.19 -12.66
C ASP A 418 0.43 -17.14 -13.92
N LYS A 419 1.61 -16.54 -13.79
CA LYS A 419 2.60 -16.45 -14.86
C LYS A 419 3.98 -16.59 -14.26
N ARG A 420 4.87 -17.32 -14.94
CA ARG A 420 6.25 -17.58 -14.50
C ARG A 420 7.02 -16.33 -14.04
N ARG A 421 6.76 -15.19 -14.67
CA ARG A 421 7.38 -13.90 -14.30
C ARG A 421 6.94 -13.33 -12.94
N TYR A 422 5.96 -13.95 -12.26
CA TYR A 422 5.47 -13.62 -10.93
C TYR A 422 5.93 -14.63 -9.86
N ASP A 423 6.69 -15.67 -10.25
CA ASP A 423 7.02 -16.80 -9.36
C ASP A 423 7.90 -16.40 -8.17
N GLU A 424 8.71 -15.34 -8.31
CA GLU A 424 9.49 -14.78 -7.19
C GLU A 424 8.60 -14.34 -6.03
N GLY A 425 7.32 -14.00 -6.29
CA GLY A 425 6.34 -13.75 -5.25
C GLY A 425 6.14 -14.93 -4.31
N PHE A 426 6.24 -16.18 -4.80
CA PHE A 426 6.13 -17.35 -3.94
C PHE A 426 7.29 -17.49 -2.95
N VAL A 427 8.47 -16.92 -3.26
CA VAL A 427 9.58 -16.85 -2.28
C VAL A 427 9.20 -15.96 -1.11
N VAL A 428 8.59 -14.81 -1.40
CA VAL A 428 8.08 -13.86 -0.39
C VAL A 428 6.97 -14.50 0.45
N LEU A 429 5.98 -15.12 -0.21
CA LEU A 429 4.86 -15.76 0.46
C LEU A 429 5.28 -16.97 1.30
N GLY A 430 6.25 -17.74 0.81
CA GLY A 430 6.84 -18.87 1.54
C GLY A 430 7.57 -18.42 2.80
N HIS A 431 8.42 -17.39 2.70
CA HIS A 431 9.06 -16.78 3.87
C HIS A 431 8.02 -16.28 4.88
N TYR A 432 6.97 -15.58 4.41
CA TYR A 432 5.92 -15.13 5.31
C TYR A 432 5.23 -16.29 6.03
N ALA A 433 4.78 -17.31 5.30
CA ALA A 433 4.03 -18.42 5.87
C ALA A 433 4.87 -19.30 6.81
N GLN A 434 6.19 -19.42 6.58
CA GLN A 434 7.08 -20.31 7.32
C GLN A 434 7.76 -19.62 8.52
N ASP A 435 8.26 -18.41 8.33
CA ASP A 435 9.14 -17.76 9.32
C ASP A 435 8.40 -16.67 10.11
N GLU A 436 7.49 -15.96 9.44
CA GLU A 436 6.87 -14.77 9.97
C GLU A 436 5.45 -15.00 10.51
N PHE A 437 4.69 -15.97 10.00
CA PHE A 437 3.34 -16.23 10.49
C PHE A 437 3.35 -16.95 11.85
N LEU A 438 2.77 -16.31 12.87
CA LEU A 438 2.54 -16.94 14.17
C LEU A 438 1.18 -17.65 14.16
N LEU A 439 1.14 -18.97 14.35
CA LEU A 439 -0.10 -19.75 14.47
C LEU A 439 -0.79 -19.55 15.82
#